data_AF-A0A174ZGI9-F1
#
_entry.id   AF-A0A174ZGI9-F1
#
_cell.length_a   1.000
_cell.length_b   1.000
_cell.length_c   1.000
_cell.angle_alpha   90.00
_cell.angle_beta   90.00
_cell.angle_gamma   90.00
#
_symmetry.space_group_name_H-M   'P 1'
#
loop_
_entity.id
_entity.type
_entity.pdbx_description
1 polymer ?
#
loop_
_entity_poly.entity_id
_entity_poly.type
_entity_poly.pdbx_seq_one_letter_code
_entity_poly.pdbx_strand_id
1 'polypeptide(L)'
;MIDYFIENLTGIKNSQVKNAPKLEEALGRVEIEPEGNFHDGLDDAVNTGYLIEKLELNPEYQLVSYEMPDKPSERLSSTLGELFAGLDLRFT
;
A
#
# COMPACT_ATOMS: atom_id res chain seq x y z
N MET A 1 9.40 20.85 2.20
CA MET A 1 10.30 21.24 1.10
C MET A 1 11.62 20.53 1.35
N ILE A 2 12.01 19.62 0.48
CA ILE A 2 13.35 19.01 0.49
C ILE A 2 14.34 20.11 0.09
N ASP A 3 15.39 20.29 0.87
CA ASP A 3 16.44 21.26 0.55
C ASP A 3 17.44 20.68 -0.49
N TYR A 4 18.25 21.56 -1.06
CA TYR A 4 19.23 21.19 -2.09
C TYR A 4 20.30 20.22 -1.58
N PHE A 5 20.61 20.24 -0.27
CA PHE A 5 21.60 19.34 0.31
C PHE A 5 21.09 17.90 0.31
N ILE A 6 19.85 17.68 0.76
CA ILE A 6 19.20 16.36 0.76
C ILE A 6 18.96 15.87 -0.68
N GLU A 7 18.55 16.75 -1.59
CA GLU A 7 18.39 16.40 -3.01
C GLU A 7 19.72 15.92 -3.61
N ASN A 8 20.84 16.59 -3.34
CA ASN A 8 22.16 16.16 -3.84
C ASN A 8 22.67 14.88 -3.17
N LEU A 9 22.37 14.68 -1.89
CA LEU A 9 22.83 13.51 -1.13
C LEU A 9 22.11 12.23 -1.57
N THR A 10 20.81 12.33 -1.86
CA THR A 10 19.94 11.16 -2.06
C THR A 10 19.45 11.01 -3.51
N GLY A 11 19.52 12.07 -4.31
CA GLY A 11 18.88 12.16 -5.63
C GLY A 11 17.36 12.35 -5.58
N ILE A 12 16.76 12.40 -4.39
CA ILE A 12 15.31 12.55 -4.21
C ILE A 12 14.90 14.00 -4.43
N LYS A 13 14.04 14.23 -5.42
CA LYS A 13 13.49 15.54 -5.75
C LYS A 13 12.20 15.82 -4.99
N ASN A 14 11.89 17.10 -4.76
CA ASN A 14 10.62 17.54 -4.17
C ASN A 14 9.39 16.97 -4.90
N SER A 15 9.45 16.83 -6.23
CA SER A 15 8.34 16.27 -7.02
C SER A 15 8.06 14.80 -6.70
N GLN A 16 9.08 14.02 -6.35
CA GLN A 16 8.94 12.62 -5.96
C GLN A 16 8.29 12.50 -4.59
N VAL A 17 8.72 13.32 -3.62
CA VAL A 17 8.12 13.35 -2.27
C VAL A 17 6.67 13.84 -2.30
N LYS A 18 6.37 14.84 -3.14
CA LYS A 18 5.00 15.38 -3.26
C LYS A 18 3.98 14.32 -3.70
N ASN A 19 4.40 13.37 -4.53
CA ASN A 19 3.55 12.32 -5.08
C ASN A 19 3.79 10.95 -4.41
N ALA A 20 4.64 10.89 -3.38
CA ALA A 20 4.91 9.66 -2.66
C ALA A 20 3.69 9.25 -1.82
N PRO A 21 3.44 7.93 -1.65
CA PRO A 21 2.42 7.47 -0.73
C PRO A 21 2.74 7.91 0.69
N LYS A 22 1.70 8.06 1.51
CA LYS A 22 1.87 8.19 2.96
C LYS A 22 2.38 6.88 3.54
N LEU A 23 3.01 6.91 4.72
CA LEU A 23 3.52 5.70 5.38
C LEU A 23 2.43 4.64 5.57
N GLU A 24 1.28 5.03 6.10
CA GLU A 24 0.10 4.15 6.25
C GLU A 24 -0.30 3.47 4.94
N GLU A 25 -0.35 4.22 3.84
CA GLU A 25 -0.69 3.69 2.52
C GLU A 25 0.37 2.72 2.01
N ALA A 26 1.65 3.05 2.20
CA ALA A 26 2.75 2.17 1.79
C ALA A 26 2.72 0.84 2.54
N LEU A 27 2.48 0.86 3.86
CA LEU A 27 2.33 -0.34 4.68
C LEU A 27 1.13 -1.19 4.23
N GLY A 28 -0.01 -0.54 3.96
CA GLY A 28 -1.20 -1.22 3.44
C GLY A 28 -0.96 -1.91 2.09
N ARG A 29 -0.19 -1.29 1.18
CA ARG A 29 0.15 -1.89 -0.12
C ARG A 29 0.98 -3.17 0.02
N VAL A 30 1.87 -3.23 1.01
CA VAL A 30 2.73 -4.40 1.28
C VAL A 30 2.15 -5.37 2.30
N GLU A 31 0.88 -5.16 2.70
CA GLU A 31 0.15 -6.00 3.67
C GLU A 31 0.87 -6.10 5.03
N ILE A 32 1.45 -4.99 5.49
CA ILE A 32 2.01 -4.86 6.83
C ILE A 32 1.01 -4.10 7.70
N GLU A 33 0.57 -4.72 8.80
CA GLU A 33 -0.22 -4.05 9.82
C GLU A 33 0.67 -3.06 10.59
N PRO A 34 0.28 -1.77 10.71
CA PRO A 34 1.08 -0.77 11.41
C PRO A 34 1.11 -1.04 12.92
N GLU A 35 2.27 -0.87 13.53
CA GLU A 35 2.45 -0.91 14.98
C GLU A 35 2.40 0.51 15.57
N GLY A 36 1.77 0.65 16.74
CA GLY A 36 1.75 1.91 17.48
C GLY A 36 0.87 2.99 16.86
N ASN A 37 1.21 4.26 17.11
CA ASN A 37 0.47 5.41 16.62
C ASN A 37 1.22 6.11 15.50
N PHE A 38 0.52 6.37 14.39
CA PHE A 38 1.04 7.31 13.40
C PHE A 38 1.26 8.69 14.01
N HIS A 39 2.28 9.39 13.52
CA HIS A 39 2.73 10.68 14.04
C HIS A 39 3.44 10.61 15.40
N ASP A 40 3.69 9.40 15.92
CA ASP A 40 4.76 9.16 16.87
C ASP A 40 6.04 8.81 16.11
N GLY A 41 7.11 9.58 16.35
CA GLY A 41 8.34 9.45 15.57
C GLY A 41 9.07 8.12 15.77
N LEU A 42 8.89 7.45 16.93
CA LEU A 42 9.48 6.14 17.17
C LEU A 42 8.69 5.07 16.44
N ASP A 43 7.37 5.08 16.58
CA ASP A 43 6.49 4.11 15.92
C ASP A 43 6.61 4.23 14.38
N ASP A 44 6.65 5.45 13.84
CA ASP A 44 6.85 5.70 12.40
C ASP A 44 8.21 5.15 11.90
N ALA A 45 9.27 5.27 12.71
CA ALA A 45 10.60 4.75 12.38
C ALA A 45 10.62 3.21 12.38
N VAL A 46 9.97 2.58 13.35
CA VAL A 46 9.84 1.11 13.44
C VAL A 46 9.09 0.59 12.22
N ASN A 47 7.94 1.17 11.90
CA ASN A 47 7.13 0.79 10.75
C ASN A 47 7.87 0.98 9.41
N THR A 48 8.66 2.06 9.29
CA THR A 48 9.52 2.27 8.12
C THR A 48 10.58 1.16 7.99
N GLY A 49 11.11 0.66 9.12
CA GLY A 49 12.03 -0.47 9.15
C GLY A 49 11.43 -1.75 8.58
N TYR A 50 10.20 -2.11 9.00
CA TYR A 50 9.50 -3.28 8.46
C TYR A 50 9.24 -3.17 6.96
N LEU A 51 8.87 -1.98 6.48
CA LEU A 51 8.68 -1.73 5.06
C LEU A 51 9.99 -1.96 4.28
N ILE A 52 11.13 -1.46 4.78
CA ILE A 52 12.43 -1.66 4.14
C ILE A 52 12.79 -3.14 4.10
N GLU A 53 12.69 -3.85 5.23
CA GLU A 53 12.97 -5.29 5.29
C GLU A 53 12.14 -6.08 4.27
N LYS A 54 10.85 -5.78 4.17
CA LYS A 54 9.95 -6.43 3.20
C LYS A 54 10.39 -6.18 1.76
N LEU A 55 10.79 -4.96 1.42
CA LEU A 55 11.25 -4.59 0.08
C LEU A 55 12.61 -5.24 -0.26
N GLU A 56 13.52 -5.33 0.70
CA GLU A 56 14.81 -6.02 0.52
C GLU A 56 14.63 -7.52 0.26
N LEU A 57 13.68 -8.15 0.94
CA LEU A 57 13.33 -9.57 0.71
C LEU A 57 12.62 -9.81 -0.63
N ASN A 58 12.01 -8.78 -1.22
CA ASN A 58 11.22 -8.88 -2.45
C ASN A 58 11.71 -7.84 -3.48
N PRO A 59 12.90 -8.00 -4.08
CA PRO A 59 13.50 -6.98 -4.95
C PRO A 59 12.70 -6.68 -6.23
N GLU A 60 11.87 -7.63 -6.68
CA GLU A 60 10.96 -7.44 -7.82
C GLU A 60 9.67 -6.72 -7.42
N TYR A 61 9.44 -6.47 -6.12
CA TYR A 61 8.26 -5.80 -5.64
C TYR A 61 8.31 -4.32 -6.01
N GLN A 62 7.45 -3.92 -6.93
CA GLN A 62 7.27 -2.53 -7.29
C GLN A 62 6.13 -1.94 -6.47
N LEU A 63 6.42 -0.85 -5.75
CA LEU A 63 5.40 0.02 -5.17
C LEU A 63 4.70 0.78 -6.31
N VAL A 64 3.96 0.07 -7.15
CA VAL A 64 3.18 0.67 -8.22
C VAL A 64 2.05 1.46 -7.56
N SER A 65 1.89 2.74 -7.93
CA SER A 65 0.65 3.44 -7.65
C SER A 65 -0.47 2.69 -8.33
N TYR A 66 -1.33 2.03 -7.55
CA TYR A 66 -2.71 1.88 -8.00
C TYR A 66 -3.26 3.30 -8.06
N GLU A 67 -3.08 3.97 -9.21
CA GLU A 67 -4.12 4.90 -9.62
C GLU A 67 -5.37 4.05 -9.59
N MET A 68 -6.23 4.27 -8.59
CA MET A 68 -7.59 3.80 -8.71
C MET A 68 -8.06 4.44 -10.01
N PRO A 69 -8.26 3.69 -11.10
CA PRO A 69 -8.85 4.31 -12.27
C PRO A 69 -10.13 4.98 -11.78
N ASP A 70 -10.49 6.13 -12.35
CA ASP A 70 -11.84 6.70 -12.24
C ASP A 70 -12.86 5.75 -12.90
N LYS A 71 -12.74 4.45 -12.70
CA LYS A 71 -13.79 3.50 -13.00
C LYS A 71 -14.90 3.83 -12.01
N PRO A 72 -16.09 4.21 -12.50
CA PRO A 72 -17.25 4.22 -11.61
C PRO A 72 -17.29 2.85 -10.93
N SER A 73 -17.50 2.84 -9.62
CA SER A 73 -17.80 1.63 -8.87
C SER A 73 -18.99 0.95 -9.54
N GLU A 74 -18.73 0.03 -10.49
CA GLU A 74 -19.76 -0.80 -11.04
C GLU A 74 -20.30 -1.65 -9.89
N ARG A 75 -21.59 -1.50 -9.64
CA ARG A 75 -22.28 -2.28 -8.63
C ARG A 75 -22.09 -3.75 -9.03
N LEU A 76 -21.49 -4.55 -8.16
CA LEU A 76 -21.35 -5.99 -8.38
C LEU A 76 -22.71 -6.57 -8.76
N SER A 77 -22.86 -6.97 -10.03
CA SER A 77 -24.08 -7.55 -10.58
C SER A 77 -23.92 -9.05 -10.63
N SER A 78 -23.74 -9.67 -9.46
CA SER A 78 -23.82 -11.11 -9.32
C SER A 78 -24.90 -11.44 -8.32
N THR A 79 -25.72 -12.43 -8.63
CA THR A 79 -26.72 -12.93 -7.69
C THR A 79 -26.08 -13.95 -6.75
N LEU A 80 -26.64 -14.11 -5.55
CA LEU A 80 -26.20 -15.16 -4.63
C LEU A 80 -26.31 -16.56 -5.27
N GLY A 81 -27.25 -16.75 -6.19
CA GLY A 81 -27.41 -17.99 -6.95
C GLY A 81 -26.28 -18.25 -7.94
N GLU A 82 -25.73 -17.21 -8.60
CA GLU A 82 -24.57 -17.35 -9.47
C GLU A 82 -23.30 -17.69 -8.67
N LEU A 83 -23.16 -17.13 -7.46
CA LEU A 83 -22.01 -17.40 -6.59
C LEU A 83 -21.96 -18.86 -6.14
N PHE A 84 -23.12 -19.47 -5.89
CA PHE A 84 -23.23 -20.85 -5.44
C PHE A 84 -23.51 -21.84 -6.58
N ALA A 85 -23.53 -21.38 -7.83
CA ALA A 85 -23.75 -22.26 -8.98
C ALA A 85 -22.65 -23.33 -9.06
N GLY A 86 -23.06 -24.61 -9.14
CA GLY A 86 -22.14 -25.74 -9.23
C GLY A 86 -21.62 -26.28 -7.89
N LEU A 87 -22.01 -25.68 -6.75
CA LEU A 87 -21.77 -26.30 -5.45
C LEU A 87 -22.84 -27.35 -5.15
N ASP A 88 -22.40 -28.55 -4.74
CA ASP A 88 -23.29 -29.58 -4.18
C ASP A 88 -23.61 -29.23 -2.71
N LEU A 89 -24.55 -28.31 -2.52
CA LEU A 89 -25.02 -27.88 -1.22
C LEU A 89 -25.95 -28.94 -0.62
N ARG A 90 -25.36 -29.83 0.17
CA ARG A 90 -26.10 -30.81 0.97
C ARG A 90 -26.57 -30.15 2.26
N PHE A 91 -27.87 -29.89 2.37
CA PHE A 91 -28.49 -29.44 3.62
C PHE A 91 -28.81 -30.67 4.47
N THR A 92 -28.19 -30.75 5.66
CA THR A 92 -28.51 -31.73 6.72
C THR A 92 -29.66 -31.25 7.59
#